data_AF-A0A016VJC7-F1
#
_entry.id   AF-A0A016VJC7-F1
#
_cell.length_a   1.000
_cell.length_b   1.000
_cell.length_c   1.000
_cell.angle_alpha   90.00
_cell.angle_beta   90.00
_cell.angle_gamma   90.00
#
_symmetry.space_group_name_H-M   'P 1'
#
loop_
_entity.id
_entity.type
_entity.pdbx_description
1 polymer ?
#
loop_
_entity_poly.entity_id
_entity_poly.type
_entity_poly.pdbx_seq_one_letter_code
_entity_poly.pdbx_strand_id
1 'polypeptide(L)'
;MLFNLTIALVKVESSGATRGDNYEFEVKYEKLFQWWHYWVAEATIISDAPKTLKINQKCGIRLERGQQYVLGCTSFSNCHFVRPYKRLTRRERELIQKQ
;
A
#
# COMPACT_ATOMS: atom_id res chain seq x y z
N MET A 1 4.70 14.26 14.97
CA MET A 1 4.18 13.51 13.82
C MET A 1 5.17 12.39 13.56
N LEU A 2 4.91 11.18 14.07
CA LEU A 2 5.84 10.05 13.89
C LEU A 2 5.67 9.53 12.46
N PHE A 3 6.75 9.59 11.68
CA PHE A 3 6.80 9.03 10.33
C PHE A 3 6.82 7.51 10.44
N ASN A 4 5.69 6.88 10.16
CA ASN A 4 5.57 5.42 10.16
C ASN A 4 5.78 4.92 8.74
N LEU A 5 7.05 4.68 8.39
CA LEU A 5 7.38 4.00 7.14
C LEU A 5 6.76 2.60 7.19
N THR A 6 5.93 2.30 6.20
CA THR A 6 5.34 0.97 6.02
C THR A 6 5.55 0.49 4.61
N ILE A 7 5.91 -0.79 4.47
CA ILE A 7 5.88 -1.50 3.20
C ILE A 7 4.83 -2.60 3.34
N ALA A 8 3.80 -2.56 2.50
CA ALA A 8 2.63 -3.43 2.65
C ALA A 8 2.24 -4.06 1.32
N LEU A 9 1.75 -5.30 1.38
CA LEU A 9 1.01 -5.95 0.32
C LEU A 9 -0.47 -5.62 0.47
N VAL A 10 -1.05 -5.06 -0.59
CA VAL A 10 -2.48 -4.80 -0.67
C VAL A 10 -3.10 -5.46 -1.89
N LYS A 11 -4.34 -5.91 -1.74
CA LYS A 11 -5.19 -6.32 -2.85
C LYS A 11 -6.23 -5.24 -3.11
N VAL A 12 -6.41 -4.88 -4.37
CA VAL A 12 -7.38 -3.86 -4.78
C VAL A 12 -8.76 -4.50 -4.90
N GLU A 13 -9.78 -3.92 -4.27
CA GLU A 13 -11.13 -4.50 -4.21
C GLU A 13 -12.13 -3.76 -5.11
N SER A 14 -11.80 -2.55 -5.57
CA SER A 14 -12.64 -1.69 -6.43
C SER A 14 -11.92 -1.23 -7.70
N SER A 15 -12.68 -0.76 -8.69
CA SER A 15 -12.14 -0.31 -10.00
C SER A 15 -11.61 1.13 -10.01
N GLY A 16 -11.59 1.83 -8.86
CA GLY A 16 -11.15 3.22 -8.75
C GLY A 16 -12.26 4.23 -9.04
N ALA A 17 -12.80 4.88 -8.00
CA ALA A 17 -13.76 5.97 -8.14
C ALA A 17 -13.03 7.31 -8.32
N THR A 18 -13.56 8.21 -9.16
CA THR A 18 -13.01 9.56 -9.29
C THR A 18 -13.65 10.47 -8.26
N ARG A 19 -12.85 11.12 -7.41
CA ARG A 19 -13.31 12.11 -6.44
C ARG A 19 -12.36 13.31 -6.35
N GLY A 20 -12.84 14.47 -6.82
CA GLY A 20 -12.01 15.66 -6.96
C GLY A 20 -10.78 15.36 -7.83
N ASP A 21 -9.59 15.68 -7.34
CA ASP A 21 -8.32 15.45 -8.04
C ASP A 21 -7.71 14.05 -7.81
N ASN A 22 -8.44 13.12 -7.18
CA ASN A 22 -7.92 11.81 -6.83
C ASN A 22 -8.74 10.67 -7.44
N TYR A 23 -8.04 9.57 -7.71
CA TYR A 23 -8.64 8.25 -7.78
C TYR A 23 -8.66 7.63 -6.38
N GLU A 24 -9.82 7.15 -5.94
CA GLU A 24 -9.99 6.42 -4.68
C GLU A 24 -10.23 4.94 -4.96
N PHE A 25 -9.42 4.08 -4.33
CA PHE A 25 -9.51 2.64 -4.45
C PHE A 25 -9.73 2.02 -3.08
N GLU A 26 -10.74 1.18 -2.95
CA GLU A 26 -10.85 0.23 -1.85
C GLU A 26 -9.74 -0.82 -1.94
N VAL A 27 -9.05 -1.05 -0.82
CA VAL A 27 -7.94 -1.98 -0.70
C VAL A 27 -8.03 -2.81 0.57
N LYS A 28 -7.62 -4.07 0.46
CA LYS A 28 -7.41 -4.97 1.58
C LYS A 28 -5.92 -5.18 1.81
N TYR A 29 -5.46 -4.85 3.02
CA TYR A 29 -4.10 -5.15 3.45
C TYR A 29 -4.00 -6.64 3.75
N GLU A 30 -3.07 -7.32 3.08
CA GLU A 30 -2.88 -8.77 3.23
C GLU A 30 -1.63 -9.10 4.04
N LYS A 31 -0.61 -8.23 3.99
CA LYS A 31 0.65 -8.42 4.69
C LYS A 31 1.41 -7.11 4.88
N LEU A 32 2.11 -6.95 5.99
CA LEU A 32 3.15 -5.95 6.19
C LEU A 32 4.52 -6.61 6.03
N PHE A 33 5.35 -6.01 5.18
CA PHE A 33 6.74 -6.41 5.01
C PHE A 33 7.66 -5.65 5.95
N GLN A 34 7.39 -4.36 6.17
CA GLN A 34 8.14 -3.49 7.08
C GLN A 34 7.19 -2.53 7.80
N TRP A 35 7.44 -2.29 9.08
CA TRP A 35 6.77 -1.28 9.90
C TRP A 35 7.68 -0.87 11.07
N TRP A 36 7.55 0.38 11.54
CA TRP A 36 8.44 0.95 12.54
C TRP A 36 8.18 0.48 13.98
N HIS A 37 6.91 0.24 14.32
CA HIS A 37 6.51 -0.14 15.67
C HIS A 37 6.59 -1.65 15.87
N TYR A 38 7.80 -2.19 16.07
CA TYR A 38 8.04 -3.62 16.26
C TYR A 38 7.27 -4.24 17.45
N TRP A 39 6.83 -3.41 18.41
CA TRP A 39 6.03 -3.84 19.57
C TRP A 39 4.53 -3.98 19.29
N VAL A 40 4.04 -3.55 18.12
CA VAL A 40 2.64 -3.72 17.73
C VAL A 40 2.53 -4.90 16.77
N ALA A 41 1.58 -5.79 17.03
CA ALA A 41 1.32 -6.93 16.18
C ALA A 41 0.83 -6.49 14.79
N GLU A 42 1.31 -7.17 13.75
CA GLU A 42 0.93 -6.93 12.35
C GLU A 42 -0.60 -6.88 12.17
N ALA A 43 -1.32 -7.82 12.80
CA ALA A 43 -2.78 -7.89 12.70
C ALA A 43 -3.48 -6.62 13.20
N THR A 44 -3.00 -6.01 14.27
CA THR A 44 -3.53 -4.75 14.81
C THR A 44 -3.29 -3.62 13.83
N ILE A 45 -2.07 -3.53 13.28
CA ILE A 45 -1.72 -2.50 12.29
C ILE A 45 -2.56 -2.64 11.02
N ILE A 46 -2.74 -3.87 10.52
CA ILE A 46 -3.58 -4.18 9.36
C ILE A 46 -5.05 -3.85 9.64
N SER A 47 -5.55 -4.11 10.86
CA SER A 47 -6.92 -3.77 11.25
C SER A 47 -7.15 -2.26 11.15
N ASP A 48 -6.26 -1.47 11.74
CA ASP A 48 -6.38 -0.01 11.83
C ASP A 48 -6.01 0.71 10.52
N ALA A 49 -5.32 0.03 9.59
CA ALA A 49 -4.92 0.62 8.32
C ALA A 49 -6.16 1.07 7.50
N PRO A 50 -6.13 2.29 6.92
CA PRO A 50 -7.18 2.81 6.04
C PRO A 50 -7.50 1.85 4.90
N LYS A 51 -8.79 1.54 4.69
CA LYS A 51 -9.23 0.66 3.59
C LYS A 51 -9.40 1.38 2.25
N THR A 52 -9.08 2.66 2.21
CA THR A 52 -9.16 3.49 1.00
C THR A 52 -7.79 4.07 0.69
N LEU A 53 -7.25 3.73 -0.48
CA LEU A 53 -6.06 4.31 -1.04
C LEU A 53 -6.45 5.47 -1.97
N LYS A 54 -5.81 6.62 -1.79
CA LYS A 54 -6.00 7.81 -2.65
C LYS A 54 -4.76 8.01 -3.49
N ILE A 55 -4.93 8.16 -4.79
CA ILE A 55 -3.86 8.46 -5.73
C ILE A 55 -4.24 9.71 -6.50
N ASN A 56 -3.38 10.72 -6.50
CA ASN A 56 -3.63 11.93 -7.27
C ASN A 56 -3.64 11.60 -8.77
N GLN A 57 -4.63 12.13 -9.50
CA GLN A 57 -4.80 11.85 -10.93
C GLN A 57 -3.59 12.29 -11.76
N LYS A 58 -2.84 13.31 -11.31
CA LYS A 58 -1.62 13.78 -11.97
C LYS A 58 -0.49 12.75 -11.98
N CYS A 59 -0.52 11.75 -11.09
CA CYS A 59 0.46 10.66 -11.09
C CYS A 59 0.26 9.68 -12.27
N GLY A 60 -0.90 9.69 -12.93
CA GLY A 60 -1.17 8.81 -14.08
C GLY A 60 -1.22 7.32 -13.75
N ILE A 61 -1.31 6.95 -12.47
CA ILE A 61 -1.34 5.55 -12.02
C ILE A 61 -2.79 5.09 -11.90
N ARG A 62 -3.11 3.94 -12.51
CA ARG A 62 -4.36 3.22 -12.29
C ARG A 62 -4.08 1.83 -11.73
N LEU A 63 -4.89 1.44 -10.77
CA LEU A 63 -4.85 0.12 -10.17
C LEU A 63 -5.99 -0.73 -10.72
N GLU A 64 -5.74 -2.02 -10.85
CA GLU A 64 -6.72 -2.98 -11.35
C GLU A 64 -7.36 -3.75 -10.20
N ARG A 65 -8.69 -3.86 -10.23
CA ARG A 65 -9.46 -4.66 -9.27
C ARG A 65 -8.97 -6.11 -9.28
N GLY A 66 -8.75 -6.67 -8.10
CA GLY A 66 -8.31 -8.05 -7.88
C GLY A 66 -6.79 -8.24 -7.94
N GLN A 67 -6.03 -7.25 -8.42
CA GLN A 67 -4.56 -7.32 -8.44
C GLN A 67 -3.97 -6.98 -7.07
N GLN A 68 -2.78 -7.53 -6.83
CA GLN A 68 -1.98 -7.24 -5.65
C GLN A 68 -0.86 -6.26 -5.98
N TYR A 69 -0.65 -5.30 -5.09
CA TYR A 69 0.39 -4.29 -5.21
C TYR A 69 1.17 -4.17 -3.91
N VAL A 70 2.45 -3.85 -4.02
CA VAL A 70 3.26 -3.40 -2.90
C VAL A 70 3.19 -1.89 -2.84
N LEU A 71 2.82 -1.38 -1.67
CA LEU A 71 2.84 0.04 -1.34
C LEU A 71 4.01 0.33 -0.41
N GLY A 72 4.67 1.46 -0.63
CA GLY A 72 5.58 2.05 0.35
C GLY A 72 5.11 3.42 0.75
N CYS A 73 4.83 3.61 2.04
CA CYS A 73 4.19 4.82 2.53
C CYS A 73 4.93 5.35 3.76
N THR A 74 5.03 6.68 3.89
CA THR A 74 5.58 7.34 5.10
C THR A 74 4.52 7.51 6.19
N SER A 75 3.26 7.40 5.79
CA SER A 75 2.07 7.20 6.62
C SER A 75 1.04 6.49 5.75
N PHE A 76 0.02 5.84 6.33
CA PHE A 76 -0.98 5.13 5.51
C PHE A 76 -1.69 5.99 4.46
N SER A 77 -1.76 7.31 4.68
CA SER A 77 -2.36 8.28 3.77
C SER A 77 -1.36 8.92 2.80
N ASN A 78 -0.07 8.65 2.94
CA ASN A 78 0.99 9.23 2.12
C ASN A 78 1.93 8.15 1.57
N CYS A 79 1.52 7.57 0.45
CA CYS A 79 2.25 6.52 -0.26
C CYS A 79 3.10 7.11 -1.39
N HIS A 80 4.37 6.71 -1.44
CA HIS A 80 5.37 7.25 -2.37
C HIS A 80 5.62 6.34 -3.57
N PHE A 81 5.38 5.03 -3.42
CA PHE A 81 5.46 4.11 -4.54
C PHE A 81 4.38 3.04 -4.48
N VAL A 82 4.01 2.55 -5.66
CA VAL A 82 3.11 1.43 -5.88
C VAL A 82 3.65 0.56 -7.00
N ARG A 83 3.77 -0.75 -6.74
CA ARG A 83 4.36 -1.71 -7.69
C ARG A 83 3.51 -2.98 -7.76
N PRO A 84 3.13 -3.47 -8.96
CA PRO A 84 2.41 -4.74 -9.06
C PRO A 84 3.24 -5.88 -8.47
N TYR A 85 2.69 -6.62 -7.50
CA TYR A 85 3.43 -7.64 -6.75
C TYR A 85 3.99 -8.75 -7.65
N LYS A 86 3.19 -9.18 -8.63
CA LYS A 86 3.59 -10.19 -9.61
C LYS A 86 4.76 -9.77 -10.50
N ARG A 87 5.01 -8.46 -10.65
CA ARG A 87 6.09 -7.90 -11.47
C ARG A 87 7.36 -7.57 -10.68
N LEU A 88 7.41 -7.91 -9.40
CA LEU A 88 8.63 -7.79 -8.62
C LEU A 88 9.66 -8.81 -9.06
N THR A 89 10.84 -8.30 -9.40
CA THR A 89 12.06 -9.08 -9.57
C THR A 89 12.44 -9.77 -8.26
N ARG A 90 13.28 -10.81 -8.35
CA ARG A 90 13.81 -11.50 -7.17
C ARG A 90 14.46 -10.54 -6.18
N ARG A 91 15.29 -9.62 -6.67
CA ARG A 91 15.99 -8.62 -5.84
C ARG A 91 15.03 -7.68 -5.13
N GLU A 92 13.97 -7.21 -5.79
CA GLU A 92 12.95 -6.36 -5.16
C GLU A 92 12.19 -7.13 -4.05
N ARG A 93 11.87 -8.41 -4.26
CA ARG A 93 11.23 -9.25 -3.23
C ARG A 93 12.12 -9.42 -2.00
N GLU A 94 13.41 -9.66 -2.22
CA GLU A 94 14.39 -9.75 -1.14
C GLU A 94 14.50 -8.41 -0.37
N LEU A 95 14.48 -7.27 -1.08
CA LEU A 95 14.57 -5.94 -0.45
C LEU A 95 13.36 -5.62 0.44
N ILE A 96 12.14 -5.90 -0.02
CA ILE A 96 10.95 -5.58 0.78
C ILE A 96 10.85 -6.46 2.02
N GLN A 97 11.34 -7.71 1.97
CA GLN A 97 11.27 -8.66 3.09
C GLN A 97 12.35 -8.42 4.16
N LYS A 98 13.37 -7.62 3.85
CA LYS A 98 14.45 -7.32 4.77
C LYS A 98 13.97 -6.26 5.76
N GLN A 99 13.79 -6.62 7.03
CA GLN A 99 13.45 -5.69 8.10
C GLN A 99 14.71 -5.14 8.75
#